data_AF-A0A1Y2TLJ7-F1
#
_entry.id   AF-A0A1Y2TLJ7-F1
#
_cell.length_a   1.000
_cell.length_b   1.000
_cell.length_c   1.000
_cell.angle_alpha   90.00
_cell.angle_beta   90.00
_cell.angle_gamma   90.00
#
_symmetry.space_group_name_H-M   'P 1'
#
loop_
_entity.id
_entity.type
_entity.pdbx_description
1 polymer ?
#
loop_
_entity_poly.entity_id
_entity_poly.type
_entity_poly.pdbx_seq_one_letter_code
_entity_poly.pdbx_strand_id
1 'polypeptide(L)'
;MSELMQPSYAVGCGIKGALPLCTRHLTSYNNERLHTFIHDSACGLGAVTQNILAIARPDTIKIHATDLSASMVNIYNNIASASNWRSRAVIMDAQKLEFLDATFSHVFLSFGSPLIDDLVAAAKEMYRTLKPGGTAVTALWLNNPQGDCAQDTRQAIWGPSP
;
A
#
# COMPACT_ATOMS: atom_id res chain seq x y z
N MET A 1 -10.59 -5.41 32.61
CA MET A 1 -10.45 -4.09 31.97
C MET A 1 -9.55 -4.31 30.77
N SER A 2 -10.12 -4.22 29.56
CA SER A 2 -9.61 -4.79 28.31
C SER A 2 -8.28 -4.17 27.85
N GLU A 3 -7.30 -5.04 27.66
CA GLU A 3 -6.01 -4.74 27.05
C GLU A 3 -6.23 -4.50 25.54
N LEU A 4 -6.20 -3.23 25.13
CA LEU A 4 -6.28 -2.83 23.73
C LEU A 4 -4.98 -3.22 23.04
N MET A 5 -4.99 -4.37 22.36
CA MET A 5 -3.91 -4.80 21.47
C MET A 5 -3.78 -3.79 20.32
N GLN A 6 -2.78 -2.91 20.42
CA GLN A 6 -2.44 -1.90 19.41
C GLN A 6 -2.00 -2.59 18.10
N PRO A 7 -2.32 -2.03 16.92
CA PRO A 7 -1.81 -2.53 15.65
C PRO A 7 -0.28 -2.45 15.60
N SER A 8 0.36 -3.48 15.04
CA SER A 8 1.80 -3.49 14.78
C SER A 8 2.11 -2.68 13.53
N TYR A 9 3.11 -1.79 13.62
CA TYR A 9 3.60 -0.99 12.49
C TYR A 9 4.98 -1.48 12.06
N ALA A 10 5.16 -1.72 10.76
CA ALA A 10 6.46 -2.01 10.15
C ALA A 10 6.82 -0.91 9.15
N VAL A 11 8.02 -0.32 9.29
CA VAL A 11 8.56 0.74 8.43
C VAL A 11 9.78 0.20 7.68
N GLY A 12 9.80 0.33 6.35
CA GLY A 12 10.94 -0.04 5.50
C GLY A 12 11.38 1.12 4.60
N CYS A 13 12.69 1.24 4.36
CA CYS A 13 13.31 2.26 3.49
C CYS A 13 13.85 1.60 2.20
N GLY A 14 13.62 2.19 1.01
CA GLY A 14 14.16 1.68 -0.27
C GLY A 14 13.21 0.86 -1.14
N ILE A 15 13.10 1.11 -2.46
CA ILE A 15 12.28 0.28 -3.38
C ILE A 15 12.77 -1.18 -3.44
N LYS A 16 14.09 -1.41 -3.45
CA LYS A 16 14.66 -2.78 -3.48
C LYS A 16 14.74 -3.45 -2.09
N GLY A 17 14.65 -2.69 -0.99
CA GLY A 17 14.84 -3.18 0.38
C GLY A 17 13.58 -3.19 1.26
N ALA A 18 12.64 -2.26 1.04
CA ALA A 18 11.43 -2.13 1.84
C ALA A 18 10.34 -3.13 1.45
N LEU A 19 10.15 -3.41 0.16
CA LEU A 19 9.11 -4.32 -0.30
C LEU A 19 9.26 -5.77 0.24
N PRO A 20 10.47 -6.36 0.29
CA PRO A 20 10.68 -7.67 0.93
C PRO A 20 10.44 -7.68 2.46
N LEU A 21 10.61 -6.53 3.14
CA LEU A 21 10.34 -6.40 4.58
C LEU A 21 8.83 -6.33 4.85
N CYS A 22 8.10 -5.58 4.03
CA CYS A 22 6.65 -5.46 4.11
C CYS A 22 5.94 -6.80 3.88
N THR A 23 6.46 -7.64 2.97
CA THR A 23 5.87 -8.95 2.68
C THR A 23 6.28 -10.07 3.64
N ARG A 24 7.39 -9.92 4.40
CA ARG A 24 7.77 -10.87 5.47
C ARG A 24 6.74 -10.96 6.60
N HIS A 25 5.96 -9.90 6.85
CA HIS A 25 4.91 -9.96 7.87
C HIS A 25 3.76 -10.91 7.49
N LEU A 26 3.52 -11.09 6.18
CA LEU A 26 2.53 -12.03 5.68
C LEU A 26 2.94 -13.49 5.91
N THR A 27 4.25 -13.80 5.86
CA THR A 27 4.73 -15.18 6.07
C THR A 27 4.72 -15.61 7.54
N SER A 28 4.93 -14.69 8.48
CA SER A 28 4.83 -14.99 9.93
C SER A 28 3.39 -15.24 10.41
N TYR A 29 2.37 -14.80 9.66
CA TYR A 29 0.96 -14.95 10.02
C TYR A 29 0.26 -16.17 9.38
N ASN A 30 0.98 -16.91 8.52
CA ASN A 30 0.41 -17.98 7.68
C ASN A 30 0.06 -19.29 8.40
N ASN A 31 0.24 -19.39 9.73
CA ASN A 31 0.04 -20.67 10.40
C ASN A 31 -1.41 -20.97 10.81
N GLU A 32 -2.35 -20.01 10.83
CA GLU A 32 -3.69 -20.27 11.41
C GLU A 32 -4.91 -19.59 10.74
N ARG A 33 -4.77 -18.65 9.79
CA ARG A 33 -5.93 -17.93 9.22
C ARG A 33 -6.16 -18.26 7.74
N LEU A 34 -7.25 -18.99 7.48
CA LEU A 34 -7.61 -19.58 6.18
C LEU A 34 -7.95 -18.59 5.04
N HIS A 35 -8.12 -17.28 5.29
CA HIS A 35 -8.44 -16.32 4.22
C HIS A 35 -7.89 -14.91 4.53
N THR A 36 -6.81 -14.52 3.86
CA THR A 36 -6.21 -13.19 4.00
C THR A 36 -6.79 -12.25 2.96
N PHE A 37 -7.53 -11.23 3.40
CA PHE A 37 -8.06 -10.17 2.53
C PHE A 37 -7.22 -8.91 2.70
N ILE A 38 -6.60 -8.48 1.60
CA ILE A 38 -5.59 -7.42 1.57
C ILE A 38 -6.10 -6.24 0.75
N HIS A 39 -5.82 -5.03 1.22
CA HIS A 39 -5.96 -3.80 0.46
C HIS A 39 -4.58 -3.23 0.12
N ASP A 40 -4.29 -3.07 -1.17
CA ASP A 40 -3.12 -2.35 -1.69
C ASP A 40 -3.56 -0.92 -2.06
N SER A 41 -3.33 0.04 -1.16
CA SER A 41 -3.76 1.44 -1.27
C SER A 41 -2.66 2.29 -1.90
N ALA A 42 -3.04 3.19 -2.82
CA ALA A 42 -2.12 3.86 -3.74
C ALA A 42 -1.21 2.85 -4.46
N CYS A 43 -1.83 1.83 -5.07
CA CYS A 43 -1.14 0.64 -5.58
C CYS A 43 -0.14 0.93 -6.71
N GLY A 44 -0.25 2.07 -7.40
CA GLY A 44 0.54 2.40 -8.57
C GLY A 44 0.46 1.29 -9.61
N LEU A 45 1.62 0.78 -10.02
CA LEU A 45 1.75 -0.31 -11.00
C LEU A 45 1.58 -1.71 -10.37
N GLY A 46 1.35 -1.80 -9.06
CA GLY A 46 1.11 -3.04 -8.35
C GLY A 46 2.37 -3.76 -7.84
N ALA A 47 3.40 -3.01 -7.47
CA ALA A 47 4.64 -3.59 -6.95
C ALA A 47 4.40 -4.41 -5.66
N VAL A 48 3.52 -3.93 -4.78
CA VAL A 48 3.13 -4.66 -3.56
C VAL A 48 2.35 -5.92 -3.94
N THR A 49 1.29 -5.79 -4.74
CA THR A 49 0.55 -6.95 -5.27
C THR A 49 1.47 -8.02 -5.87
N GLN A 50 2.40 -7.63 -6.75
CA GLN A 50 3.34 -8.55 -7.38
C GLN A 50 4.16 -9.34 -6.36
N ASN A 51 4.71 -8.64 -5.36
CA ASN A 51 5.55 -9.27 -4.33
C ASN A 51 4.72 -10.19 -3.44
N ILE A 52 3.49 -9.83 -3.10
CA ILE A 52 2.59 -10.68 -2.31
C ILE A 52 2.25 -11.95 -3.09
N LEU A 53 1.84 -11.82 -4.36
CA LEU A 53 1.48 -12.95 -5.21
C LEU A 53 2.66 -13.89 -5.50
N ALA A 54 3.90 -13.38 -5.47
CA ALA A 54 5.09 -14.19 -5.67
C ALA A 54 5.40 -15.15 -4.50
N ILE A 55 4.91 -14.86 -3.29
CA ILE A 55 5.22 -15.64 -2.08
C ILE A 55 4.00 -16.35 -1.49
N ALA A 56 2.79 -15.88 -1.80
CA ALA A 56 1.56 -16.39 -1.22
C ALA A 56 0.96 -17.55 -2.03
N ARG A 57 0.23 -18.44 -1.36
CA ARG A 57 -0.59 -19.45 -2.05
C ARG A 57 -1.84 -18.76 -2.62
N PRO A 58 -2.09 -18.82 -3.94
CA PRO A 58 -3.17 -18.06 -4.60
C PRO A 58 -4.55 -18.25 -3.97
N ASP A 59 -4.85 -19.44 -3.45
CA ASP A 59 -6.19 -19.77 -2.91
C ASP A 59 -6.42 -19.25 -1.48
N THR A 60 -5.39 -18.70 -0.85
CA THR A 60 -5.44 -18.21 0.55
C THR A 60 -5.49 -16.68 0.64
N ILE A 61 -5.33 -15.98 -0.49
CA ILE A 61 -5.24 -14.52 -0.53
C ILE A 61 -6.24 -13.91 -1.51
N LYS A 62 -6.83 -12.80 -1.10
CA LYS A 62 -7.61 -11.90 -1.96
C LYS A 62 -7.01 -10.51 -1.85
N ILE A 63 -6.76 -9.84 -2.98
CA ILE A 63 -6.18 -8.50 -3.01
C ILE A 63 -7.13 -7.55 -3.73
N HIS A 64 -7.59 -6.51 -3.03
CA HIS A 64 -8.18 -5.31 -3.62
C HIS A 64 -7.11 -4.24 -3.76
N ALA A 65 -6.98 -3.65 -4.94
CA ALA A 65 -6.05 -2.56 -5.18
C ALA A 65 -6.83 -1.27 -5.50
N THR A 66 -6.33 -0.14 -5.02
CA THR A 66 -6.91 1.18 -5.30
C THR A 66 -5.83 2.19 -5.60
N ASP A 67 -6.12 3.10 -6.53
CA ASP A 67 -5.27 4.26 -6.80
C ASP A 67 -6.12 5.46 -7.20
N LEU A 68 -5.69 6.68 -6.86
CA LEU A 68 -6.42 7.89 -7.26
C LEU A 68 -6.27 8.16 -8.76
N SER A 69 -5.14 7.75 -9.36
CA SER A 69 -4.83 8.00 -10.77
C SER A 69 -5.42 6.94 -11.68
N ALA A 70 -6.33 7.37 -12.58
CA ALA A 70 -6.89 6.52 -13.62
C ALA A 70 -5.80 5.85 -14.49
N SER A 71 -4.70 6.58 -14.76
CA SER A 71 -3.56 6.07 -15.52
C SER A 71 -2.86 4.92 -14.79
N MET A 72 -2.67 5.02 -13.47
CA MET A 72 -2.07 3.95 -12.66
C MET A 72 -2.96 2.73 -12.61
N VAL A 73 -4.28 2.91 -12.40
CA VAL A 73 -5.27 1.83 -12.44
C VAL A 73 -5.24 1.08 -13.78
N ASN A 74 -5.14 1.81 -14.90
CA ASN A 74 -5.07 1.19 -16.22
C ASN A 74 -3.79 0.37 -16.40
N ILE A 75 -2.63 0.91 -16.02
CA ILE A 75 -1.35 0.20 -16.12
C ILE A 75 -1.35 -1.03 -15.21
N TYR A 76 -1.79 -0.90 -13.96
CA TYR A 76 -1.95 -2.02 -13.03
C TYR A 76 -2.77 -3.14 -13.66
N ASN A 77 -3.95 -2.81 -14.21
CA ASN A 77 -4.86 -3.82 -14.75
C ASN A 77 -4.30 -4.51 -16.01
N ASN A 78 -3.52 -3.80 -16.82
CA ASN A 78 -2.79 -4.40 -17.94
C ASN A 78 -1.72 -5.40 -17.44
N ILE A 79 -0.94 -5.03 -16.42
CA ILE A 79 0.08 -5.91 -15.82
C ILE A 79 -0.60 -7.12 -15.17
N ALA A 80 -1.67 -6.90 -14.42
CA ALA A 80 -2.45 -7.93 -13.75
C ALA A 80 -3.00 -8.95 -14.76
N SER A 81 -3.54 -8.48 -15.90
CA SER A 81 -4.02 -9.35 -16.96
C SER A 81 -2.88 -10.12 -17.63
N ALA A 82 -1.76 -9.47 -17.96
CA ALA A 82 -0.62 -10.13 -18.60
C ALA A 82 0.05 -11.18 -17.68
N SER A 83 -0.01 -10.96 -16.36
CA SER A 83 0.61 -11.80 -15.34
C SER A 83 -0.36 -12.78 -14.68
N ASN A 84 -1.62 -12.84 -15.15
CA ASN A 84 -2.69 -13.66 -14.57
C ASN A 84 -2.91 -13.44 -13.06
N TRP A 85 -2.77 -12.19 -12.58
CA TRP A 85 -3.06 -11.85 -11.20
C TRP A 85 -4.56 -11.94 -10.94
N ARG A 86 -4.95 -12.62 -9.85
CA ARG A 86 -6.34 -12.62 -9.35
C ARG A 86 -6.62 -11.34 -8.54
N SER A 87 -6.31 -10.19 -9.12
CA SER A 87 -6.48 -8.87 -8.52
C SER A 87 -6.78 -7.83 -9.61
N ARG A 88 -7.53 -6.78 -9.24
CA ARG A 88 -7.87 -5.64 -10.09
C ARG A 88 -7.74 -4.37 -9.26
N ALA A 89 -7.23 -3.30 -9.90
CA ALA A 89 -7.24 -1.96 -9.35
C ALA A 89 -8.51 -1.20 -9.76
N VAL A 90 -9.00 -0.36 -8.84
CA VAL A 90 -10.09 0.59 -9.09
C VAL A 90 -9.68 2.00 -8.69
N ILE A 91 -10.30 3.00 -9.31
CA ILE A 91 -10.03 4.41 -8.98
C ILE A 91 -10.68 4.73 -7.64
N MET A 92 -9.88 5.11 -6.64
CA MET A 92 -10.38 5.48 -5.31
C MET A 92 -9.35 6.31 -4.54
N ASP A 93 -9.82 7.32 -3.83
CA ASP A 93 -8.98 8.16 -2.97
C ASP A 93 -8.67 7.44 -1.64
N ALA A 94 -7.39 7.33 -1.29
CA ALA A 94 -6.95 6.73 -0.04
C ALA A 94 -7.46 7.51 1.20
N GLN A 95 -7.80 8.79 1.04
CA GLN A 95 -8.34 9.65 2.10
C GLN A 95 -9.84 9.46 2.32
N LYS A 96 -10.53 8.75 1.40
CA LYS A 96 -11.98 8.55 1.43
C LYS A 96 -12.34 7.22 0.77
N LEU A 97 -12.05 6.12 1.45
CA LEU A 97 -12.31 4.78 0.94
C LEU A 97 -13.81 4.46 1.06
N GLU A 98 -14.35 3.81 0.03
CA GLU A 98 -15.76 3.38 0.01
C GLU A 98 -15.96 2.00 0.66
N PHE A 99 -14.92 1.45 1.28
CA PHE A 99 -14.98 0.16 1.97
C PHE A 99 -15.68 0.27 3.33
N LEU A 100 -16.28 -0.84 3.77
CA LEU A 100 -16.85 -0.96 5.11
C LEU A 100 -15.75 -1.01 6.18
N ASP A 101 -16.12 -0.65 7.40
CA ASP A 101 -15.27 -0.82 8.58
C ASP A 101 -14.87 -2.29 8.76
N ALA A 102 -13.68 -2.55 9.29
CA ALA A 102 -13.19 -3.90 9.60
C ALA A 102 -13.29 -4.91 8.43
N THR A 103 -12.96 -4.48 7.21
CA THR A 103 -13.01 -5.30 5.99
C THR A 103 -11.73 -6.12 5.79
N PHE A 104 -10.56 -5.50 5.95
CA PHE A 104 -9.29 -6.07 5.55
C PHE A 104 -8.51 -6.64 6.73
N SER A 105 -7.80 -7.74 6.46
CA SER A 105 -6.80 -8.27 7.38
C SER A 105 -5.50 -7.48 7.34
N HIS A 106 -5.15 -6.95 6.15
CA HIS A 106 -3.94 -6.17 5.93
C HIS A 106 -4.25 -5.00 5.01
N VAL A 107 -3.65 -3.85 5.30
CA VAL A 107 -3.70 -2.67 4.43
C VAL A 107 -2.27 -2.20 4.19
N PHE A 108 -1.90 -2.07 2.92
CA PHE A 108 -0.61 -1.56 2.49
C PHE A 108 -0.75 -0.14 1.95
N LEU A 109 0.18 0.74 2.33
CA LEU A 109 0.38 2.05 1.73
C LEU A 109 1.89 2.25 1.51
N SER A 110 2.38 1.80 0.35
CA SER A 110 3.82 1.73 0.07
C SER A 110 4.24 2.82 -0.91
N PHE A 111 5.05 3.77 -0.46
CA PHE A 111 5.55 4.93 -1.21
C PHE A 111 4.47 5.88 -1.75
N GLY A 112 3.21 5.72 -1.35
CA GLY A 112 2.12 6.65 -1.68
C GLY A 112 2.06 7.88 -0.78
N SER A 113 2.65 7.85 0.42
CA SER A 113 2.50 8.93 1.40
C SER A 113 2.93 10.32 0.93
N PRO A 114 3.99 10.51 0.12
CA PRO A 114 4.34 11.85 -0.37
C PRO A 114 3.38 12.41 -1.42
N LEU A 115 2.46 11.58 -1.93
CA LEU A 115 1.50 11.92 -2.98
C LEU A 115 0.08 12.14 -2.43
N ILE A 116 -0.12 12.01 -1.13
CA ILE A 116 -1.42 12.15 -0.46
C ILE A 116 -1.44 13.49 0.29
N ASP A 117 -2.46 14.30 0.01
CA ASP A 117 -2.60 15.64 0.58
C ASP A 117 -2.85 15.61 2.10
N ASP A 118 -3.83 14.84 2.55
CA ASP A 118 -4.12 14.61 3.97
C ASP A 118 -3.77 13.17 4.38
N LEU A 119 -2.51 12.96 4.73
CA LEU A 119 -2.03 11.66 5.20
C LEU A 119 -2.72 11.21 6.50
N VAL A 120 -3.21 12.14 7.32
CA VAL A 120 -3.95 11.80 8.55
C VAL A 120 -5.30 11.22 8.20
N ALA A 121 -6.01 11.78 7.21
CA ALA A 121 -7.25 11.21 6.69
C ALA A 121 -7.02 9.81 6.10
N ALA A 122 -5.98 9.63 5.29
CA ALA A 122 -5.64 8.31 4.75
C ALA A 122 -5.31 7.29 5.84
N ALA A 123 -4.55 7.68 6.88
CA ALA A 123 -4.25 6.80 8.01
C ALA A 123 -5.51 6.41 8.81
N LYS A 124 -6.47 7.33 8.97
CA LYS A 124 -7.78 7.05 9.59
C LYS A 124 -8.58 6.04 8.77
N GLU A 125 -8.59 6.16 7.44
CA GLU A 125 -9.26 5.22 6.55
C GLU A 125 -8.60 3.83 6.56
N MET A 126 -7.26 3.77 6.56
CA MET A 126 -6.54 2.51 6.75
C MET A 126 -6.95 1.84 8.08
N TYR A 127 -6.96 2.60 9.18
CA TYR A 127 -7.34 2.08 10.49
C TYR A 127 -8.80 1.62 10.55
N ARG A 128 -9.74 2.42 10.00
CA ARG A 128 -11.18 2.11 9.98
C ARG A 128 -11.48 0.82 9.22
N THR A 129 -10.83 0.65 8.07
CA THR A 129 -11.06 -0.51 7.18
C THR A 129 -10.32 -1.77 7.63
N LEU A 130 -9.40 -1.67 8.59
CA LEU A 130 -8.70 -2.80 9.20
C LEU A 130 -9.58 -3.53 10.22
N LYS A 131 -9.55 -4.88 10.16
CA LYS A 131 -10.13 -5.74 11.20
C LYS A 131 -9.40 -5.56 12.53
N PRO A 132 -10.06 -5.78 13.68
CA PRO A 132 -9.37 -5.92 14.96
C PRO A 132 -8.25 -6.98 14.87
N GLY A 133 -7.04 -6.60 15.27
CA GLY A 133 -5.85 -7.45 15.15
C GLY A 133 -5.35 -7.67 13.71
N GLY A 134 -5.76 -6.81 12.77
CA GLY A 134 -5.16 -6.69 11.44
C GLY A 134 -3.91 -5.80 11.44
N THR A 135 -3.21 -5.78 10.31
CA THR A 135 -1.91 -5.09 10.20
C THR A 135 -1.92 -4.01 9.11
N ALA A 136 -1.52 -2.80 9.47
CA ALA A 136 -1.18 -1.74 8.53
C ALA A 136 0.32 -1.77 8.22
N VAL A 137 0.68 -1.70 6.95
CA VAL A 137 2.09 -1.68 6.52
C VAL A 137 2.34 -0.48 5.64
N THR A 138 3.36 0.31 5.96
CA THR A 138 3.76 1.46 5.15
C THR A 138 5.26 1.47 4.92
N ALA A 139 5.64 1.87 3.71
CA ALA A 139 7.02 2.14 3.34
C ALA A 139 7.09 3.56 2.80
N LEU A 140 8.10 4.31 3.24
CA LEU A 140 8.33 5.66 2.77
C LEU A 140 9.83 5.98 2.82
N TRP A 141 10.18 7.06 2.14
CA TRP A 141 11.49 7.65 2.26
C TRP A 141 11.50 8.59 3.46
N LEU A 142 12.35 8.32 4.45
CA LEU A 142 12.60 9.30 5.52
C LEU A 142 13.52 10.43 5.05
N ASN A 143 14.42 10.12 4.11
CA ASN A 143 15.30 11.07 3.46
C ASN A 143 15.52 10.64 2.00
N ASN A 144 15.44 11.57 1.06
CA ASN A 144 15.64 11.32 -0.37
C ASN A 144 16.46 12.46 -1.00
N PRO A 145 17.78 12.51 -0.74
CA PRO A 145 18.64 13.61 -1.21
C PRO A 145 18.69 13.73 -2.74
N GLN A 146 18.42 12.65 -3.47
CA GLN A 146 18.26 12.69 -4.93
C GLN A 146 16.99 13.44 -5.35
N GLY A 147 15.90 13.26 -4.60
CA GLY A 147 14.66 14.03 -4.76
C GLY A 147 14.89 15.52 -4.50
N ASP A 148 15.59 15.84 -3.41
CA ASP A 148 15.92 17.22 -3.05
C ASP A 148 16.78 17.89 -4.14
N CYS A 149 17.83 17.21 -4.60
CA CYS A 149 18.69 17.69 -5.70
C CYS A 149 17.89 17.94 -7.00
N ALA A 150 16.94 17.07 -7.33
CA ALA A 150 16.08 17.25 -8.49
C ALA A 150 15.13 18.44 -8.33
N GLN A 151 14.59 18.65 -7.13
CA GLN A 151 13.74 19.78 -6.79
C GLN A 151 14.50 21.11 -6.88
N ASP A 152 15.71 21.16 -6.30
CA ASP A 152 16.60 22.31 -6.35
C ASP A 152 16.99 22.65 -7.81
N THR A 153 17.33 21.63 -8.59
CA THR A 153 17.65 21.81 -10.02
C THR A 153 16.47 22.36 -10.80
N ARG A 154 15.26 21.81 -10.57
CA ARG A 154 14.03 22.32 -11.20
C ARG A 154 13.81 23.78 -10.84
N GLN A 155 13.93 24.12 -9.56
CA GLN A 155 13.70 25.48 -9.07
C GLN A 155 14.72 26.47 -9.63
N ALA A 156 15.99 26.07 -9.77
CA ALA A 156 17.03 26.89 -10.35
C ALA A 156 16.82 27.15 -11.86
N ILE A 157 16.30 26.17 -12.60
CA ILE A 157 16.10 26.29 -14.05
C ILE A 157 14.77 26.97 -14.40
N TRP A 158 13.68 26.61 -13.71
CA TRP A 158 12.31 27.00 -14.08
C TRP A 158 11.60 27.89 -13.07
N GLY A 159 12.23 28.20 -11.93
CA GLY A 159 11.60 28.97 -10.85
C GLY A 159 10.68 28.12 -9.96
N PRO A 160 9.97 28.74 -9.01
CA PRO A 160 9.05 28.03 -8.13
C PRO A 160 7.94 27.33 -8.93
N SER A 161 7.47 26.19 -8.44
CA SER A 161 6.27 25.56 -9.01
C SER A 161 5.08 26.54 -8.90
N PRO A 162 4.27 26.67 -9.96
CA PRO A 162 3.09 27.54 -9.94
C PRO A 162 2.06 27.11 -8.90
#